data_AF-A0A352F1U1-F1
#
_entry.id   AF-A0A352F1U1-F1
#
_cell.length_a   1.000
_cell.length_b   1.000
_cell.length_c   1.000
_cell.angle_alpha   90.00
_cell.angle_beta   90.00
_cell.angle_gamma   90.00
#
_symmetry.space_group_name_H-M   'P 1'
#
loop_
_entity.id
_entity.type
_entity.pdbx_description
1 polymer ?
#
loop_
_entity_poly.entity_id
_entity_poly.type
_entity_poly.pdbx_seq_one_letter_code
_entity_poly.pdbx_strand_id
1 'polypeptide(L)'
;MLVVGIFLLTSCNGGNTNTAPPANESPTAQSSPTVNVTGFEADLDYIRKGGYTYIWVFSRPDGKPIDKEDAAFLRTNAPQVVDWVTTDEGKKVIAGTNFDLAQGNLGLIKKRFVAEDYTGR
;
A
#
# COMPACT_ATOMS: atom_id res chain seq x y z
N MET A 1 -28.91 40.38 45.97
CA MET A 1 -28.00 39.33 45.48
C MET A 1 -28.81 38.24 44.83
N LEU A 2 -28.36 37.84 43.63
CA LEU A 2 -28.66 36.70 42.77
C LEU A 2 -29.98 35.90 42.94
N VAL A 3 -30.67 35.77 41.80
CA VAL A 3 -31.96 35.13 41.53
C VAL A 3 -31.74 33.68 41.04
N VAL A 4 -32.51 32.75 41.63
CA VAL A 4 -33.26 31.61 41.04
C VAL A 4 -32.60 30.72 39.98
N GLY A 5 -32.79 29.40 40.13
CA GLY A 5 -32.89 28.51 38.98
C GLY A 5 -32.78 27.01 39.26
N ILE A 6 -33.77 26.39 39.91
CA ILE A 6 -33.96 24.92 39.86
C ILE A 6 -34.75 24.61 38.59
N PHE A 7 -34.15 23.87 37.66
CA PHE A 7 -34.83 23.29 36.50
C PHE A 7 -35.10 21.81 36.74
N LEU A 8 -36.38 21.49 36.98
CA LEU A 8 -37.00 20.21 36.63
C LEU A 8 -37.33 20.24 35.13
N LEU A 9 -37.43 19.06 34.48
CA LEU A 9 -38.43 18.65 33.47
C LEU A 9 -37.95 17.31 32.84
N THR A 10 -38.50 16.15 33.22
CA THR A 10 -39.63 15.38 32.64
C THR A 10 -39.30 14.41 31.49
N SER A 11 -39.79 13.19 31.71
CA SER A 11 -39.92 12.00 30.86
C SER A 11 -40.57 12.21 29.49
N CYS A 12 -40.21 11.37 28.52
CA CYS A 12 -41.14 10.71 27.59
C CYS A 12 -40.58 9.35 27.14
N ASN A 13 -41.39 8.31 27.28
CA ASN A 13 -41.21 6.93 26.80
C ASN A 13 -42.05 6.76 25.51
N GLY A 14 -41.58 6.00 24.52
CA GLY A 14 -42.39 5.67 23.34
C GLY A 14 -41.63 4.90 22.26
N GLY A 15 -41.89 3.60 22.15
CA GLY A 15 -41.40 2.75 21.07
C GLY A 15 -42.34 2.72 19.85
N ASN A 16 -41.80 2.41 18.66
CA ASN A 16 -42.09 1.19 17.90
C ASN A 16 -41.34 1.17 16.54
N THR A 17 -40.81 -0.02 16.22
CA THR A 17 -40.46 -0.66 14.94
C THR A 17 -40.67 0.07 13.60
N ASN A 18 -39.66 0.05 12.72
CA ASN A 18 -39.77 -0.54 11.37
C ASN A 18 -38.46 -0.57 10.55
N THR A 19 -38.21 -1.76 9.96
CA THR A 19 -37.56 -2.03 8.64
C THR A 19 -36.02 -2.10 8.54
N ALA A 20 -35.56 -3.18 7.90
CA ALA A 20 -34.19 -3.70 7.76
C ALA A 20 -33.43 -3.15 6.49
N PRO A 21 -32.32 -3.76 6.02
CA PRO A 21 -30.94 -3.26 6.12
C PRO A 21 -30.32 -2.82 4.77
N PRO A 22 -29.14 -2.17 4.78
CA PRO A 22 -28.09 -2.49 3.79
C PRO A 22 -26.70 -2.49 4.46
N ALA A 23 -25.62 -3.04 3.94
CA ALA A 23 -25.29 -4.01 2.90
C ALA A 23 -23.75 -4.18 3.03
N ASN A 24 -23.23 -5.38 2.77
CA ASN A 24 -21.82 -5.67 2.50
C ASN A 24 -20.77 -5.15 3.49
N GLU A 25 -20.41 -5.99 4.46
CA GLU A 25 -19.04 -6.03 4.96
C GLU A 25 -18.13 -6.62 3.86
N SER A 26 -17.59 -5.74 3.00
CA SER A 26 -16.40 -6.08 2.23
C SER A 26 -15.23 -6.22 3.22
N PRO A 27 -14.34 -7.22 3.06
CA PRO A 27 -13.17 -7.34 3.91
C PRO A 27 -12.34 -6.07 3.76
N THR A 28 -12.07 -5.43 4.89
CA THR A 28 -11.16 -4.31 5.06
C THR A 28 -9.90 -4.58 4.26
N ALA A 29 -9.67 -3.74 3.24
CA ALA A 29 -8.39 -3.71 2.54
C ALA A 29 -7.30 -3.58 3.61
N GLN A 30 -6.45 -4.60 3.70
CA GLN A 30 -5.30 -4.62 4.57
C GLN A 30 -4.42 -3.43 4.20
N SER A 31 -4.53 -2.34 4.97
CA SER A 31 -3.67 -1.18 4.84
C SER A 31 -2.24 -1.65 5.03
N SER A 32 -1.50 -1.76 3.93
CA SER A 32 -0.05 -1.92 3.98
C SER A 32 0.51 -0.80 4.84
N PRO A 33 1.47 -1.07 5.74
CA PRO A 33 1.98 -0.05 6.64
C PRO A 33 2.52 1.12 5.83
N THR A 34 1.92 2.30 5.99
CA THR A 34 2.51 3.55 5.55
C THR A 34 3.72 3.81 6.45
N VAL A 35 4.86 3.24 6.10
CA VAL A 35 6.13 3.49 6.78
C VAL A 35 6.60 4.87 6.34
N ASN A 36 6.27 5.87 7.17
CA ASN A 36 6.91 7.16 7.10
C ASN A 36 8.24 7.06 7.87
N VAL A 37 9.36 7.29 7.13
CA VAL A 37 10.74 7.63 7.59
C VAL A 37 11.60 6.36 7.91
N THR A 38 12.69 5.94 7.21
CA THR A 38 13.71 6.63 6.36
C THR A 38 14.40 5.74 5.30
N GLY A 39 14.50 6.23 4.06
CA GLY A 39 15.60 5.91 3.12
C GLY A 39 15.54 4.55 2.41
N PHE A 40 16.00 4.55 1.15
CA PHE A 40 16.07 3.37 0.29
C PHE A 40 16.67 2.13 0.99
N GLU A 41 17.72 2.30 1.79
CA GLU A 41 18.39 1.18 2.47
C GLU A 41 17.54 0.50 3.56
N ALA A 42 16.73 1.25 4.31
CA ALA A 42 15.88 0.64 5.33
C ALA A 42 14.74 -0.16 4.69
N ASP A 43 14.15 0.38 3.63
CA ASP A 43 13.11 -0.30 2.86
C ASP A 43 13.66 -1.54 2.15
N LEU A 44 14.90 -1.46 1.65
CA LEU A 44 15.59 -2.60 1.06
C LEU A 44 15.92 -3.68 2.09
N ASP A 45 16.40 -3.30 3.27
CA ASP A 45 16.65 -4.24 4.38
C ASP A 45 15.36 -4.94 4.85
N TYR A 46 14.24 -4.23 4.89
CA TYR A 46 12.93 -4.82 5.15
C TYR A 46 12.60 -5.93 4.14
N ILE A 47 12.75 -5.68 2.84
CA ILE A 47 12.50 -6.70 1.80
C ILE A 47 13.52 -7.85 1.87
N ARG A 48 14.80 -7.58 2.15
CA ARG A 48 15.85 -8.62 2.33
C ARG A 48 15.47 -9.59 3.45
N LYS A 49 15.01 -9.07 4.59
CA LYS A 49 14.55 -9.88 5.73
C LYS A 49 13.31 -10.72 5.41
N GLY A 50 12.56 -10.37 4.37
CA GLY A 50 11.45 -11.17 3.85
C GLY A 50 11.86 -12.51 3.24
N GLY A 51 13.15 -12.73 2.96
CA GLY A 51 13.67 -14.03 2.51
C GLY A 51 13.30 -14.38 1.06
N TYR A 52 13.08 -13.38 0.21
CA TYR A 52 12.78 -13.57 -1.20
C TYR A 52 14.02 -14.02 -2.00
N THR A 53 13.83 -14.90 -2.98
CA THR A 53 14.92 -15.35 -3.87
C THR A 53 15.49 -14.20 -4.71
N TYR A 54 14.63 -13.27 -5.16
CA TYR A 54 14.99 -12.15 -6.01
C TYR A 54 14.46 -10.84 -5.44
N ILE A 55 15.29 -9.79 -5.55
CA ILE A 55 14.93 -8.43 -5.17
C ILE A 55 15.21 -7.51 -6.35
N TRP A 56 14.16 -6.87 -6.86
CA TRP A 56 14.25 -5.91 -7.95
C TRP A 56 13.90 -4.51 -7.49
N VAL A 57 14.55 -3.52 -8.06
CA VAL A 57 14.21 -2.11 -7.84
C VAL A 57 13.84 -1.47 -9.18
N PHE A 58 12.66 -0.87 -9.22
CA PHE A 58 12.14 -0.20 -10.40
C PHE A 58 12.07 1.30 -10.17
N SER A 59 12.51 2.08 -11.17
CA SER A 59 12.35 3.54 -11.19
C SER A 59 12.03 4.04 -12.58
N ARG A 60 11.43 5.23 -12.67
CA ARG A 60 11.22 5.86 -13.97
C ARG A 60 12.55 6.35 -14.56
N PRO A 61 12.73 6.28 -15.89
CA PRO A 61 13.91 6.83 -16.55
C PRO A 61 14.02 8.36 -16.41
N ASP A 62 12.90 9.06 -16.21
CA ASP A 62 12.84 10.51 -16.02
C ASP A 62 13.05 10.96 -14.56
N GLY A 63 13.25 10.00 -13.64
CA GLY A 63 13.47 10.26 -12.21
C GLY A 63 12.27 10.82 -11.46
N LYS A 64 11.10 10.90 -12.09
CA LYS A 64 9.86 11.33 -11.41
C LYS A 64 9.34 10.24 -10.47
N PRO A 65 8.49 10.59 -9.50
CA PRO A 65 7.77 9.61 -8.71
C PRO A 65 6.96 8.64 -9.59
N ILE A 66 6.86 7.40 -9.14
CA ILE A 66 6.02 6.35 -9.71
C ILE A 66 4.56 6.75 -9.49
N ASP A 67 3.82 6.91 -10.57
CA ASP A 67 2.39 7.23 -10.52
C ASP A 67 1.52 5.96 -10.42
N LYS A 68 0.20 6.15 -10.42
CA LYS A 68 -0.76 5.04 -10.26
C LYS A 68 -0.74 4.09 -11.45
N GLU A 69 -0.61 4.64 -12.64
CA GLU A 69 -0.57 3.89 -13.91
C GLU A 69 0.71 3.06 -14.00
N ASP A 70 1.83 3.61 -13.53
CA ASP A 70 3.10 2.92 -13.39
C ASP A 70 3.00 1.76 -12.39
N ALA A 71 2.46 2.03 -11.19
CA ALA A 71 2.26 1.04 -10.15
C ALA A 71 1.32 -0.11 -10.59
N ALA A 72 0.28 0.20 -11.36
CA ALA A 72 -0.63 -0.77 -11.94
C ALA A 72 0.06 -1.58 -13.05
N PHE A 73 0.84 -0.93 -13.91
CA PHE A 73 1.60 -1.62 -14.95
C PHE A 73 2.60 -2.63 -14.35
N LEU A 74 3.33 -2.26 -13.29
CA LEU A 74 4.24 -3.17 -12.60
C LEU A 74 3.51 -4.42 -12.06
N ARG A 75 2.38 -4.23 -11.36
CA ARG A 75 1.61 -5.33 -10.77
C ARG A 75 0.95 -6.24 -11.79
N THR A 76 0.42 -5.68 -12.89
CA THR A 76 -0.17 -6.45 -13.98
C THR A 76 0.86 -7.32 -14.70
N ASN A 77 2.10 -6.83 -14.85
CA ASN A 77 3.13 -7.53 -15.61
C ASN A 77 4.03 -8.42 -14.75
N ALA A 78 4.06 -8.21 -13.44
CA ALA A 78 4.76 -9.07 -12.48
C ALA A 78 3.82 -9.55 -11.37
N PRO A 79 2.74 -10.29 -11.69
CA PRO A 79 1.75 -10.74 -10.71
C PRO A 79 2.31 -11.71 -9.67
N GLN A 80 3.44 -12.35 -9.97
CA GLN A 80 4.16 -13.25 -9.07
C GLN A 80 5.03 -12.54 -8.02
N VAL A 81 5.14 -11.21 -8.06
CA VAL A 81 5.80 -10.44 -7.01
C VAL A 81 4.91 -10.43 -5.77
N VAL A 82 5.51 -10.77 -4.64
CA VAL A 82 4.78 -10.96 -3.38
C VAL A 82 4.72 -9.65 -2.60
N ASP A 83 5.83 -8.91 -2.55
CA ASP A 83 5.91 -7.66 -1.80
C ASP A 83 6.40 -6.50 -2.66
N TRP A 84 5.80 -5.34 -2.44
CA TRP A 84 5.99 -4.12 -3.21
C TRP A 84 6.12 -2.94 -2.24
N VAL A 85 7.32 -2.36 -2.14
CA VAL A 85 7.59 -1.23 -1.25
C VAL A 85 7.97 -0.01 -2.08
N THR A 86 7.18 1.05 -1.98
CA THR A 86 7.50 2.35 -2.57
C THR A 86 8.46 3.11 -1.65
N THR A 87 9.56 3.63 -2.20
CA THR A 87 10.66 4.25 -1.45
C THR A 87 11.19 5.49 -2.19
N ASP A 88 12.17 6.17 -1.59
CA ASP A 88 12.87 7.35 -2.15
C ASP A 88 11.89 8.43 -2.63
N GLU A 89 10.99 8.85 -1.74
CA GLU A 89 9.94 9.84 -2.02
C GLU A 89 9.01 9.42 -3.18
N GLY A 90 8.85 8.12 -3.40
CA GLY A 90 8.03 7.56 -4.47
C GLY A 90 8.76 7.34 -5.79
N LYS A 91 10.05 7.68 -5.90
CA LYS A 91 10.81 7.54 -7.15
C LYS A 91 11.18 6.10 -7.47
N LYS A 92 11.21 5.23 -6.45
CA LYS A 92 11.58 3.81 -6.57
C LYS A 92 10.51 2.92 -5.97
N VAL A 93 10.39 1.71 -6.53
CA VAL A 93 9.62 0.61 -5.96
C VAL A 93 10.52 -0.62 -5.87
N ILE A 94 10.63 -1.18 -4.67
CA ILE A 94 11.33 -2.43 -4.37
C ILE A 94 10.32 -3.57 -4.49
N ALA A 95 10.71 -4.65 -5.17
CA ALA A 95 9.90 -5.83 -5.42
C ALA A 95 10.60 -7.08 -4.89
N GLY A 96 9.95 -7.78 -3.94
CA GLY A 96 10.38 -9.07 -3.42
C GLY A 96 9.63 -10.23 -4.08
N THR A 97 10.34 -11.19 -4.66
CA THR A 97 9.72 -12.35 -5.31
C THR A 97 10.59 -13.61 -5.26
N ASN A 98 9.95 -14.77 -5.31
CA ASN A 98 10.63 -16.07 -5.44
C ASN A 98 10.70 -16.56 -6.89
N PHE A 99 10.20 -15.77 -7.84
CA PHE A 99 10.14 -16.09 -9.26
C PHE A 99 11.11 -15.23 -10.05
N ASP A 100 11.84 -15.85 -10.98
CA ASP A 100 12.75 -15.10 -11.84
C ASP A 100 11.96 -14.24 -12.84
N LEU A 101 11.95 -12.93 -12.63
CA LEU A 101 11.28 -11.99 -13.53
C LEU A 101 11.94 -11.98 -14.91
N ALA A 102 13.23 -12.30 -15.03
CA ALA A 102 13.93 -12.37 -16.31
C ALA A 102 13.38 -13.46 -17.23
N GLN A 103 12.88 -14.56 -16.67
CA GLN A 103 12.13 -15.58 -17.40
C GLN A 103 10.66 -15.22 -17.64
N GLY A 104 10.15 -14.21 -16.94
CA GLY A 104 8.83 -13.62 -17.12
C GLY A 104 8.86 -12.33 -17.95
N ASN A 105 8.10 -11.33 -17.51
CA ASN A 105 7.89 -10.08 -18.25
C ASN A 105 8.91 -8.98 -17.91
N LEU A 106 10.07 -9.27 -17.32
CA LEU A 106 11.05 -8.24 -17.01
C LEU A 106 11.47 -7.45 -18.27
N GLY A 107 11.57 -8.12 -19.42
CA GLY A 107 11.85 -7.46 -20.70
C GLY A 107 10.80 -6.43 -21.11
N LEU A 108 9.52 -6.67 -20.79
CA LEU A 108 8.43 -5.72 -21.02
C LEU A 108 8.48 -4.55 -20.01
N ILE A 109 8.77 -4.84 -18.74
CA ILE A 109 8.92 -3.84 -17.68
C ILE A 109 10.07 -2.88 -17.98
N LYS A 110 11.21 -3.40 -18.46
CA LYS A 110 12.38 -2.62 -18.87
C LYS A 110 12.13 -1.63 -20.01
N LYS A 111 11.02 -1.75 -20.76
CA LYS A 111 10.65 -0.76 -21.78
C LYS A 111 10.16 0.56 -21.18
N ARG A 112 9.67 0.55 -19.94
CA ARG A 112 9.10 1.71 -19.24
C ARG A 112 9.90 2.14 -18.01
N PHE A 113 10.61 1.20 -17.39
CA PHE A 113 11.31 1.40 -16.13
C PHE A 113 12.78 1.03 -16.26
N VAL A 114 13.62 1.71 -15.49
CA VAL A 114 14.93 1.18 -15.11
C VAL A 114 14.66 0.07 -14.11
N ALA A 115 15.20 -1.12 -14.36
CA ALA A 115 15.07 -2.29 -13.51
C ALA A 115 16.45 -2.76 -13.05
N GLU A 116 16.70 -2.63 -11.76
CA GLU A 116 17.97 -2.94 -11.11
C GLU A 116 17.83 -4.22 -10.27
N ASP A 117 18.77 -5.14 -10.42
CA ASP A 117 18.83 -6.37 -9.62
C ASP A 117 19.61 -6.09 -8.32
N TYR A 118 18.93 -6.24 -7.19
CA TYR A 118 19.48 -6.10 -5.84
C TYR A 118 19.59 -7.45 -5.12
N THR A 119 19.38 -8.55 -5.83
CA THR A 119 19.53 -9.90 -5.29
C THR A 119 20.96 -10.10 -4.76
N GLY A 120 21.07 -10.46 -3.47
CA GLY A 120 22.36 -10.73 -2.81
C GLY A 120 23.26 -9.52 -2.58
N ARG A 121 22.77 -8.29 -2.87
CA ARG A 121 23.47 -7.04 -2.54
C ARG A 121 23.11 -6.55 -1.16
#